data_AF-A0A3N5FAX0-F1
#
_entry.id   AF-A0A3N5FAX0-F1
#
_cell.length_a   1.000
_cell.length_b   1.000
_cell.length_c   1.000
_cell.angle_alpha   90.00
_cell.angle_beta   90.00
_cell.angle_gamma   90.00
#
_symmetry.space_group_name_H-M   'P 1'
#
loop_
_entity.id
_entity.type
_entity.pdbx_description
1 polymer ?
#
loop_
_entity_poly.entity_id
_entity_poly.type
_entity_poly.pdbx_seq_one_letter_code
_entity_poly.pdbx_strand_id
1 'polypeptide(L)'
;MAPLRRCADDGTSGAARTPNGLGSATLRADDGGHRASRSGRTPMAIVRAAALAGACAALAAACAAPVALPTPGGTTASLPSGGTTASLPSGGTTASPQAMRWTIGPALVDCAGVAPTVCMTYRDSPDGPSKRFFGDIEGFEFRPGHETDVLVRQVPIPRPPADAPSLRTVLVQELERRPIMSSTLPPALAGTTWQLASMRGAPTAAAGARAPVTMAFDAGSRVSGMSGVNRYGARVDAGPDWLHVSAALSTRMAGPPEAMELESAFLSRLQRAGGWRVDGDRLRLFDAKGLELMVLRRAAPGSPS
;
A
#
# COMPACT_ATOMS: atom_id res chain seq x y z
N MET A 1 -16.41 -42.71 -38.34
CA MET A 1 -15.43 -43.21 -39.33
C MET A 1 -14.08 -42.61 -39.00
N ALA A 2 -13.04 -43.44 -39.06
CA ALA A 2 -11.71 -43.27 -38.47
C ALA A 2 -10.85 -42.10 -39.05
N PRO A 3 -9.80 -41.69 -38.31
CA PRO A 3 -8.79 -40.71 -38.73
C PRO A 3 -7.57 -41.37 -39.40
N LEU A 4 -6.82 -40.60 -40.18
CA LEU A 4 -5.49 -40.94 -40.70
C LEU A 4 -4.65 -39.65 -40.71
N ARG A 5 -3.34 -39.63 -40.54
CA ARG A 5 -2.36 -40.38 -39.74
C ARG A 5 -1.08 -39.53 -39.85
N ARG A 6 -0.19 -39.68 -38.87
CA ARG A 6 1.12 -39.00 -38.69
C ARG A 6 2.01 -38.97 -39.94
N CYS A 7 2.90 -37.98 -39.98
CA CYS A 7 4.31 -38.21 -40.35
C CYS A 7 5.19 -37.71 -39.20
N ALA A 8 6.01 -38.61 -38.69
CA ALA A 8 7.19 -38.37 -37.88
C ALA A 8 8.38 -38.62 -38.80
N ASP A 9 9.44 -37.83 -38.67
CA ASP A 9 10.75 -38.20 -39.19
C ASP A 9 11.79 -38.15 -38.06
N ASP A 10 12.50 -39.27 -37.98
CA ASP A 10 13.66 -39.61 -37.17
C ASP A 10 14.96 -39.01 -37.76
N GLY A 11 16.02 -38.93 -36.94
CA GLY A 11 17.39 -38.75 -37.43
C GLY A 11 18.25 -37.84 -36.53
N THR A 12 18.70 -38.28 -35.35
CA THR A 12 19.88 -39.13 -35.08
C THR A 12 21.24 -38.41 -35.01
N SER A 13 21.86 -38.58 -33.83
CA SER A 13 23.30 -38.69 -33.52
C SER A 13 24.15 -37.44 -33.29
N GLY A 14 24.87 -37.48 -32.15
CA GLY A 14 25.97 -36.57 -31.83
C GLY A 14 26.43 -36.70 -30.38
N ALA A 15 27.09 -37.81 -30.04
CA ALA A 15 27.63 -38.11 -28.72
C ALA A 15 28.97 -37.39 -28.41
N ALA A 16 29.24 -37.29 -27.11
CA ALA A 16 30.54 -37.32 -26.43
C ALA A 16 31.43 -36.05 -26.38
N ARG A 17 31.67 -35.52 -25.17
CA ARG A 17 32.93 -35.68 -24.39
C ARG A 17 32.97 -34.74 -23.18
N THR A 18 33.05 -35.31 -21.99
CA THR A 18 33.88 -34.79 -20.88
C THR A 18 35.33 -35.26 -21.11
N PRO A 19 36.34 -34.53 -20.57
CA PRO A 19 36.93 -34.99 -19.31
C PRO A 19 37.48 -33.90 -18.37
N ASN A 20 37.50 -34.25 -17.08
CA ASN A 20 38.49 -33.99 -16.01
C ASN A 20 39.29 -32.68 -15.91
N GLY A 21 39.34 -32.18 -14.67
CA GLY A 21 40.42 -31.29 -14.19
C GLY A 21 40.37 -31.10 -12.68
N LEU A 22 40.93 -32.05 -11.93
CA LEU A 22 41.31 -31.92 -10.51
C LEU A 22 42.37 -30.83 -10.33
N GLY A 23 42.30 -30.09 -9.22
CA GLY A 23 43.32 -29.11 -8.84
C GLY A 23 43.18 -28.68 -7.39
N SER A 24 43.58 -29.58 -6.48
CA SER A 24 43.82 -29.27 -5.06
C SER A 24 45.09 -28.43 -4.92
N ALA A 25 45.06 -27.33 -4.16
CA ALA A 25 46.27 -26.75 -3.59
C ALA A 25 45.96 -26.09 -2.25
N THR A 26 46.32 -26.83 -1.20
CA THR A 26 46.50 -26.38 0.17
C THR A 26 47.75 -25.50 0.25
N LEU A 27 47.68 -24.36 0.93
CA LEU A 27 48.86 -23.74 1.53
C LEU A 27 48.47 -23.06 2.84
N ARG A 28 49.27 -23.36 3.85
CA ARG A 28 49.10 -23.12 5.28
C ARG A 28 50.38 -22.39 5.74
N ALA A 29 50.19 -21.45 6.67
CA ALA A 29 51.16 -20.91 7.64
C ALA A 29 52.35 -20.06 7.16
N ASP A 30 52.42 -18.83 7.70
CA ASP A 30 53.48 -18.31 8.59
C ASP A 30 52.96 -16.94 9.10
N ASP A 31 52.65 -16.67 10.38
CA ASP A 31 53.42 -16.62 11.65
C ASP A 31 54.40 -15.44 11.78
N GLY A 32 54.42 -14.83 12.97
CA GLY A 32 55.32 -13.78 13.44
C GLY A 32 54.89 -12.33 13.11
N GLY A 33 54.61 -11.41 14.05
CA GLY A 33 54.84 -11.37 15.48
C GLY A 33 55.19 -9.92 15.90
N HIS A 34 54.90 -9.59 17.17
CA HIS A 34 55.37 -8.41 17.95
C HIS A 34 54.62 -7.08 17.77
N ARG A 35 54.37 -6.26 18.82
CA ARG A 35 54.37 -6.36 20.28
C ARG A 35 53.80 -5.02 20.80
N ALA A 36 53.13 -5.06 21.95
CA ALA A 36 53.11 -4.03 23.00
C ALA A 36 52.30 -2.72 22.83
N SER A 37 51.31 -2.58 23.74
CA SER A 37 51.35 -1.63 24.88
C SER A 37 50.37 -0.43 24.91
N ARG A 38 49.79 -0.26 26.11
CA ARG A 38 49.07 0.89 26.74
C ARG A 38 47.60 1.04 26.36
N SER A 39 46.65 0.68 27.23
CA SER A 39 46.27 1.33 28.50
C SER A 39 45.79 2.77 28.31
N GLY A 40 44.46 2.95 28.25
CA GLY A 40 43.80 4.24 28.30
C GLY A 40 42.36 4.05 28.78
N ARG A 41 42.17 4.21 30.10
CA ARG A 41 40.88 4.23 30.80
C ARG A 41 39.90 5.20 30.12
N THR A 42 38.69 4.74 29.80
CA THR A 42 37.51 5.59 29.68
C THR A 42 36.70 5.50 30.98
N PRO A 43 36.38 6.63 31.64
CA PRO A 43 35.60 6.61 32.85
C PRO A 43 34.10 6.43 32.55
N MET A 44 33.46 5.72 33.47
CA MET A 44 32.01 5.64 33.65
C MET A 44 31.38 7.04 33.70
N ALA A 45 30.32 7.25 32.93
CA ALA A 45 29.34 8.28 33.21
C ALA A 45 28.01 7.61 33.58
N ILE A 46 27.85 7.35 34.87
CA ILE A 46 26.55 7.21 35.51
C ILE A 46 26.05 8.64 35.73
N VAL A 47 25.01 9.07 35.01
CA VAL A 47 24.18 10.20 35.44
C VAL A 47 22.72 9.81 35.37
N ARG A 48 22.06 10.15 36.47
CA ARG A 48 20.78 9.70 36.97
C ARG A 48 19.59 10.11 36.12
N ALA A 49 18.54 9.31 36.27
CA ALA A 49 17.16 9.67 36.00
C ALA A 49 16.78 11.04 36.58
N ALA A 50 16.12 11.85 35.76
CA ALA A 50 15.26 12.94 36.23
C ALA A 50 13.92 12.79 35.52
N ALA A 51 12.92 12.38 36.31
CA ALA A 51 11.52 12.46 35.94
C ALA A 51 11.12 13.93 35.83
N LEU A 52 10.44 14.30 34.75
CA LEU A 52 9.65 15.54 34.68
C LEU A 52 8.20 15.13 34.44
N ALA A 53 7.50 14.92 35.55
CA ALA A 53 6.07 15.14 35.64
C ALA A 53 5.83 16.65 35.73
N GLY A 54 4.87 17.17 34.97
CA GLY A 54 4.40 18.56 35.15
C GLY A 54 4.04 19.26 33.85
N ALA A 55 2.87 18.96 33.29
CA ALA A 55 2.16 19.88 32.43
C ALA A 55 0.71 19.98 32.95
N CYS A 56 0.50 20.92 33.85
CA CYS A 56 -0.79 21.38 34.33
C CYS A 56 -0.96 22.80 33.79
N ALA A 57 -1.91 23.01 32.87
CA ALA A 57 -2.54 24.30 32.60
C ALA A 57 -3.65 24.08 31.57
N ALA A 58 -4.86 23.78 32.08
CA ALA A 58 -6.09 23.92 31.33
C ALA A 58 -6.34 25.43 31.11
N LEU A 59 -6.35 25.88 29.87
CA LEU A 59 -6.89 27.18 29.47
C LEU A 59 -8.40 27.02 29.27
N ALA A 60 -9.16 27.29 30.33
CA ALA A 60 -10.59 27.54 30.28
C ALA A 60 -10.83 29.02 30.59
N ALA A 61 -11.12 29.83 29.58
CA ALA A 61 -11.80 31.12 29.72
C ALA A 61 -12.13 31.69 28.34
N ALA A 62 -13.38 31.59 27.90
CA ALA A 62 -13.93 32.52 26.92
C ALA A 62 -15.45 32.62 27.05
N CYS A 63 -15.87 33.76 27.60
CA CYS A 63 -17.05 34.55 27.24
C CYS A 63 -18.44 33.91 27.41
N ALA A 64 -19.03 34.15 28.59
CA ALA A 64 -20.46 34.42 28.70
C ALA A 64 -20.68 35.93 28.50
N ALA A 65 -21.41 36.32 27.45
CA ALA A 65 -21.96 37.66 27.29
C ALA A 65 -23.46 37.53 26.94
N PRO A 66 -24.35 38.32 27.57
CA PRO A 66 -25.79 38.20 27.40
C PRO A 66 -26.25 38.77 26.05
N VAL A 67 -27.14 38.03 25.40
CA VAL A 67 -27.88 38.46 24.20
C VAL A 67 -28.95 39.46 24.62
N ALA A 68 -28.80 40.72 24.20
CA ALA A 68 -29.85 41.74 24.27
C ALA A 68 -30.67 41.70 22.98
N LEU A 69 -31.98 41.50 23.12
CA LEU A 69 -32.98 41.57 22.04
C LEU A 69 -33.25 43.04 21.67
N PRO A 70 -33.25 43.42 20.38
CA PRO A 70 -33.79 44.70 19.95
C PRO A 70 -35.29 44.62 19.61
N THR A 71 -36.02 45.63 20.08
CA THR A 71 -37.42 45.95 19.80
C THR A 71 -37.65 46.46 18.36
N PRO A 72 -38.86 46.32 17.80
CA PRO A 72 -39.19 46.88 16.50
C PRO A 72 -39.68 48.33 16.63
N GLY A 73 -38.87 49.28 16.15
CA GLY A 73 -39.26 50.67 15.93
C GLY A 73 -39.45 50.92 14.43
N GLY A 74 -40.67 51.28 14.03
CA GLY A 74 -41.00 51.66 12.65
C GLY A 74 -40.37 52.99 12.26
N THR A 75 -39.92 53.10 11.01
CA THR A 75 -39.70 54.39 10.35
C THR A 75 -39.91 54.20 8.84
N THR A 76 -40.88 54.92 8.30
CA THR A 76 -41.15 55.07 6.88
C THR A 76 -40.05 55.91 6.22
N ALA A 77 -39.47 55.43 5.12
CA ALA A 77 -38.59 56.24 4.27
C ALA A 77 -38.93 56.01 2.79
N SER A 78 -39.26 57.11 2.14
CA SER A 78 -39.73 57.23 0.76
C SER A 78 -38.61 57.07 -0.27
N LEU A 79 -38.97 56.49 -1.42
CA LEU A 79 -38.14 56.34 -2.62
C LEU A 79 -38.01 57.66 -3.40
N PRO A 80 -36.82 57.98 -3.95
CA PRO A 80 -36.72 58.74 -5.18
C PRO A 80 -36.39 57.83 -6.37
N SER A 81 -37.21 57.94 -7.41
CA SER A 81 -36.98 57.37 -8.73
C SER A 81 -35.90 58.17 -9.46
N GLY A 82 -34.81 57.51 -9.84
CA GLY A 82 -33.76 58.08 -10.68
C GLY A 82 -33.10 56.97 -11.49
N GLY A 83 -33.40 56.91 -12.78
CA GLY A 83 -32.90 55.88 -13.69
C GLY A 83 -31.44 56.08 -14.07
N THR A 84 -30.71 54.97 -14.18
CA THR A 84 -29.57 54.84 -15.09
C THR A 84 -29.41 53.35 -15.43
N THR A 85 -29.82 52.96 -16.64
CA THR A 85 -29.51 51.66 -17.21
C THR A 85 -28.04 51.61 -17.59
N ALA A 86 -27.22 51.07 -16.69
CA ALA A 86 -25.87 50.62 -17.02
C ALA A 86 -25.98 49.21 -17.61
N SER A 87 -25.88 49.11 -18.94
CA SER A 87 -25.76 47.83 -19.65
C SER A 87 -24.39 47.23 -19.32
N LEU A 88 -24.38 46.21 -18.47
CA LEU A 88 -23.21 45.37 -18.23
C LEU A 88 -22.89 44.57 -19.50
N PRO A 89 -21.64 44.52 -19.96
CA PRO A 89 -21.25 43.60 -21.03
C PRO A 89 -21.44 42.17 -20.52
N SER A 90 -22.16 41.36 -21.30
CA SER A 90 -22.26 39.92 -21.08
C SER A 90 -20.86 39.32 -21.12
N GLY A 91 -20.30 39.09 -19.94
CA GLY A 91 -19.08 38.32 -19.79
C GLY A 91 -19.29 36.95 -20.43
N GLY A 92 -18.42 36.61 -21.38
CA GLY A 92 -18.38 35.28 -21.97
C GLY A 92 -18.38 34.25 -20.85
N THR A 93 -19.43 33.44 -20.80
CA THR A 93 -19.45 32.26 -19.96
C THR A 93 -18.38 31.33 -20.51
N THR A 94 -17.16 31.45 -19.98
CA THR A 94 -16.18 30.39 -20.07
C THR A 94 -16.81 29.24 -19.30
N ALA A 95 -17.48 28.34 -20.02
CA ALA A 95 -18.08 27.15 -19.44
C ALA A 95 -16.96 26.44 -18.68
N SER A 96 -16.99 26.52 -17.35
CA SER A 96 -16.08 25.75 -16.51
C SER A 96 -16.23 24.29 -16.93
N PRO A 97 -15.13 23.55 -17.15
CA PRO A 97 -15.23 22.17 -17.63
C PRO A 97 -16.17 21.41 -16.68
N GLN A 98 -17.21 20.83 -17.25
CA GLN A 98 -18.27 20.22 -16.46
C GLN A 98 -17.70 19.07 -15.64
N ALA A 99 -18.16 18.96 -14.39
CA ALA A 99 -17.79 17.85 -13.54
C ALA A 99 -18.43 16.56 -14.09
N MET A 100 -17.65 15.49 -14.14
CA MET A 100 -18.08 14.16 -14.58
C MET A 100 -18.08 13.22 -13.38
N ARG A 101 -19.10 12.38 -13.28
CA ARG A 101 -19.15 11.35 -12.24
C ARG A 101 -18.33 10.14 -12.67
N TRP A 102 -17.36 9.75 -11.86
CA TRP A 102 -16.62 8.51 -11.98
C TRP A 102 -16.86 7.63 -10.76
N THR A 103 -16.94 6.32 -10.97
CA THR A 103 -16.88 5.31 -9.92
C THR A 103 -15.48 4.69 -9.94
N ILE A 104 -14.66 5.03 -8.95
CA ILE A 104 -13.31 4.50 -8.77
C ILE A 104 -13.40 3.11 -8.14
N GLY A 105 -12.83 2.11 -8.80
CA GLY A 105 -12.84 0.72 -8.34
C GLY A 105 -11.91 0.46 -7.14
N PRO A 106 -11.98 -0.74 -6.55
CA PRO A 106 -11.38 -1.03 -5.23
C PRO A 106 -9.89 -1.37 -5.26
N ALA A 107 -9.26 -1.46 -6.42
CA ALA A 107 -7.89 -1.93 -6.56
C ALA A 107 -7.06 -1.10 -7.55
N LEU A 108 -5.75 -1.08 -7.31
CA LEU A 108 -4.78 -0.72 -8.33
C LEU A 108 -4.43 -1.95 -9.16
N VAL A 109 -4.42 -1.80 -10.48
CA VAL A 109 -4.15 -2.87 -11.43
C VAL A 109 -2.97 -2.51 -12.31
N ASP A 110 -2.34 -3.49 -12.94
CA ASP A 110 -1.27 -3.23 -13.89
C ASP A 110 -1.80 -2.46 -15.11
N CYS A 111 -1.15 -1.36 -15.47
CA CYS A 111 -1.47 -0.63 -16.69
C CYS A 111 -1.14 -1.46 -17.93
N ALA A 112 -1.80 -1.16 -19.06
CA ALA A 112 -1.33 -1.68 -20.35
C ALA A 112 -0.10 -0.87 -20.79
N GLY A 113 1.02 -1.53 -21.11
CA GLY A 113 2.21 -0.83 -21.58
C GLY A 113 3.54 -1.58 -21.37
N VAL A 114 4.63 -0.90 -21.73
CA VAL A 114 6.00 -1.48 -21.80
C VAL A 114 6.75 -1.38 -20.47
N ALA A 115 6.25 -0.62 -19.48
CA ALA A 115 6.88 -0.46 -18.18
C ALA A 115 5.93 -0.86 -17.03
N PRO A 116 6.45 -1.45 -15.93
CA PRO A 116 5.65 -1.80 -14.78
C PRO A 116 5.14 -0.52 -14.11
N THR A 117 3.84 -0.30 -14.24
CA THR A 117 3.14 0.79 -13.55
C THR A 117 1.73 0.37 -13.21
N VAL A 118 1.20 0.97 -12.14
CA VAL A 118 -0.15 0.72 -11.64
C VAL A 118 -1.11 1.81 -12.11
N CYS A 119 -2.33 1.39 -12.38
CA CYS A 119 -3.45 2.22 -12.82
C CYS A 119 -4.59 2.04 -11.83
N MET A 120 -5.30 3.14 -11.54
CA MET A 120 -6.61 3.04 -10.93
C MET A 120 -7.62 2.53 -11.96
N THR A 121 -8.65 1.85 -11.50
CA THR A 121 -9.80 1.53 -12.36
C THR A 121 -10.92 2.52 -12.13
N TYR A 122 -11.62 2.94 -13.17
CA TYR A 122 -12.82 3.76 -13.04
C TYR A 122 -13.90 3.39 -14.05
N ARG A 123 -15.14 3.72 -13.73
CA ARG A 123 -16.29 3.69 -14.65
C ARG A 123 -16.88 5.10 -14.75
N ASP A 124 -17.21 5.54 -15.96
CA ASP A 124 -17.90 6.81 -16.21
C ASP A 124 -19.43 6.67 -16.29
N SER A 125 -19.94 5.45 -16.10
CA SER A 125 -21.33 5.16 -15.86
C SER A 125 -21.45 3.96 -14.90
N PRO A 126 -22.56 3.83 -14.14
CA PRO A 126 -22.73 2.75 -13.17
C PRO A 126 -22.53 1.35 -13.79
N ASP A 127 -23.11 1.14 -14.97
CA ASP A 127 -23.10 -0.12 -15.72
C ASP A 127 -22.06 -0.15 -16.86
N GLY A 128 -21.16 0.84 -16.91
CA GLY A 128 -20.15 0.96 -17.95
C GLY A 128 -19.02 -0.06 -17.82
N PRO A 129 -18.23 -0.27 -18.87
CA PRO A 129 -17.02 -1.08 -18.77
C PRO A 129 -15.99 -0.39 -17.87
N SER A 130 -15.25 -1.19 -17.08
CA SER A 130 -14.13 -0.69 -16.29
C SER A 130 -12.99 -0.23 -17.19
N LYS A 131 -12.53 1.01 -16.97
CA LYS A 131 -11.43 1.66 -17.69
C LYS A 131 -10.23 1.82 -16.76
N ARG A 132 -9.03 1.89 -17.33
CA ARG A 132 -7.79 2.16 -16.59
C ARG A 132 -7.47 3.64 -16.65
N PHE A 133 -7.25 4.25 -15.51
CA PHE A 133 -6.78 5.63 -15.36
C PHE A 133 -5.33 5.60 -14.88
N PHE A 134 -4.44 6.20 -15.66
CA PHE A 134 -3.04 6.36 -15.32
C PHE A 134 -2.81 7.75 -14.73
N GLY A 135 -2.15 7.80 -13.58
CA GLY A 135 -1.88 9.03 -12.82
C GLY A 135 -2.77 9.20 -11.60
N ASP A 136 -2.65 10.36 -10.97
CA ASP A 136 -3.38 10.72 -9.75
C ASP A 136 -4.60 11.59 -10.07
N ILE A 137 -5.58 11.57 -9.17
CA ILE A 137 -6.68 12.54 -9.14
C ILE A 137 -6.32 13.56 -8.05
N GLU A 138 -6.05 14.80 -8.41
CA GLU A 138 -5.67 15.85 -7.47
C GLU A 138 -6.74 16.02 -6.37
N GLY A 139 -6.32 15.89 -5.11
CA GLY A 139 -7.23 15.98 -3.96
C GLY A 139 -7.98 14.70 -3.61
N PHE A 140 -7.77 13.59 -4.34
CA PHE A 140 -8.35 12.29 -4.03
C PHE A 140 -7.34 11.35 -3.38
N GLU A 141 -7.73 10.73 -2.27
CA GLU A 141 -6.96 9.66 -1.64
C GLU A 141 -7.61 8.30 -1.91
N PHE A 142 -6.92 7.50 -2.72
CA PHE A 142 -7.32 6.13 -3.02
C PHE A 142 -7.30 5.27 -1.75
N ARG A 143 -8.39 4.52 -1.51
CA ARG A 143 -8.42 3.48 -0.47
C ARG A 143 -8.70 2.12 -1.08
N PRO A 144 -7.77 1.16 -0.94
CA PRO A 144 -7.99 -0.22 -1.36
C PRO A 144 -9.23 -0.83 -0.70
N GLY A 145 -9.89 -1.73 -1.43
CA GLY A 145 -11.12 -2.40 -0.97
C GLY A 145 -12.34 -1.49 -0.89
N HIS A 146 -12.26 -0.26 -1.40
CA HIS A 146 -13.40 0.66 -1.44
C HIS A 146 -13.71 1.06 -2.87
N GLU A 147 -14.98 1.00 -3.23
CA GLU A 147 -15.47 1.69 -4.41
C GLU A 147 -15.89 3.11 -4.03
N THR A 148 -15.43 4.10 -4.79
CA THR A 148 -15.64 5.51 -4.46
C THR A 148 -16.24 6.27 -5.64
N ASP A 149 -17.44 6.82 -5.45
CA ASP A 149 -18.09 7.68 -6.41
C ASP A 149 -17.59 9.11 -6.21
N VAL A 150 -17.04 9.69 -7.28
CA VAL A 150 -16.42 11.02 -7.28
C VAL A 150 -16.95 11.86 -8.43
N LEU A 151 -17.03 13.17 -8.21
CA LEU A 151 -17.09 14.15 -9.27
C LEU A 151 -15.68 14.63 -9.57
N VAL A 152 -15.25 14.48 -10.81
CA VAL A 152 -13.93 14.94 -11.28
C VAL A 152 -14.09 15.98 -12.36
N ARG A 153 -13.07 16.83 -12.51
CA ARG A 153 -12.97 17.78 -13.60
C ARG A 153 -11.61 17.64 -14.26
N GLN A 154 -11.60 17.54 -15.58
CA GLN A 154 -10.36 17.58 -16.35
C GLN A 154 -10.00 19.03 -16.66
N VAL A 155 -8.79 19.42 -16.26
CA VAL A 155 -8.28 20.79 -16.42
C VAL A 155 -7.09 20.75 -17.39
N PRO A 156 -7.09 21.60 -18.45
CA PRO A 156 -5.93 21.70 -19.33
C PRO A 156 -4.66 22.09 -18.57
N ILE A 157 -3.56 21.42 -18.87
CA ILE A 157 -2.23 21.80 -18.40
C ILE A 157 -1.68 22.86 -19.36
N PRO A 158 -1.35 24.09 -18.90
CA PRO A 158 -0.77 25.09 -19.78
C PRO A 158 0.61 24.66 -20.26
N ARG A 159 0.79 24.58 -21.59
CA ARG A 159 2.06 24.19 -22.25
C ARG A 159 2.59 22.85 -21.72
N PRO A 160 1.86 21.74 -21.94
CA PRO A 160 2.33 20.43 -21.51
C PRO A 160 3.60 20.03 -22.29
N PRO A 161 4.54 19.31 -21.67
CA PRO A 161 5.62 18.64 -22.39
C PRO A 161 5.09 17.75 -23.52
N ALA A 162 5.89 17.51 -24.56
CA ALA A 162 5.48 16.71 -25.73
C ALA A 162 5.01 15.29 -25.37
N ASP A 163 5.60 14.69 -24.33
CA ASP A 163 5.33 13.31 -23.90
C ASP A 163 4.48 13.23 -22.61
N ALA A 164 3.79 14.31 -22.24
CA ALA A 164 2.96 14.38 -21.04
C ALA A 164 1.47 14.54 -21.37
N PRO A 165 0.56 14.14 -20.46
CA PRO A 165 -0.86 14.39 -20.64
C PRO A 165 -1.16 15.89 -20.77
N SER A 166 -2.05 16.26 -21.69
CA SER A 166 -2.53 17.64 -21.83
C SER A 166 -3.58 18.04 -20.79
N LEU A 167 -4.06 17.08 -19.99
CA LEU A 167 -5.11 17.24 -19.01
C LEU A 167 -4.65 16.69 -17.66
N ARG A 168 -4.99 17.40 -16.58
CA ARG A 168 -4.91 16.88 -15.21
C ARG A 168 -6.30 16.69 -14.64
N THR A 169 -6.49 15.64 -13.85
CA THR A 169 -7.79 15.30 -13.26
C THR A 169 -7.84 15.84 -11.84
N VAL A 170 -8.82 16.70 -11.55
CA VAL A 170 -9.00 17.31 -10.23
C VAL A 170 -10.29 16.79 -9.61
N LEU A 171 -10.22 16.36 -8.35
CA LEU A 171 -11.40 16.02 -7.56
C LEU A 171 -12.22 17.30 -7.33
N VAL A 172 -13.48 17.27 -7.74
CA VAL A 172 -14.47 18.30 -7.39
C VAL A 172 -15.12 17.94 -6.07
N GLN A 173 -15.57 16.69 -5.94
CA GLN A 173 -16.24 16.22 -4.73
C GLN A 173 -16.19 14.69 -4.65
N GLU A 174 -15.98 14.14 -3.46
CA GLU A 174 -16.28 12.74 -3.16
C GLU A 174 -17.76 12.63 -2.78
N LEU A 175 -18.52 11.84 -3.54
CA LEU A 175 -19.96 11.68 -3.35
C LEU A 175 -20.26 10.60 -2.31
N GLU A 176 -19.67 9.41 -2.49
CA GLU A 176 -19.91 8.25 -1.64
C GLU A 176 -18.71 7.30 -1.68
N ARG A 177 -18.37 6.68 -0.55
CA ARG A 177 -17.35 5.65 -0.46
C ARG A 177 -17.94 4.39 0.18
N ARG A 178 -17.92 3.29 -0.56
CA ARG A 178 -18.52 2.01 -0.17
C ARG A 178 -17.44 0.94 -0.04
N PRO A 179 -17.33 0.24 1.11
CA PRO A 179 -16.41 -0.88 1.22
C PRO A 179 -16.93 -2.06 0.38
N ILE A 180 -16.06 -2.64 -0.44
CA ILE A 180 -16.32 -3.92 -1.09
C ILE A 180 -16.01 -4.99 -0.06
N MET A 181 -16.99 -5.34 0.76
CA MET A 181 -16.83 -6.44 1.71
C MET A 181 -16.94 -7.75 0.93
N SER A 182 -15.86 -8.52 0.87
CA SER A 182 -15.87 -9.89 0.34
C SER A 182 -15.70 -10.85 1.49
N SER A 183 -16.71 -11.69 1.75
CA SER A 183 -16.65 -12.73 2.79
C SER A 183 -15.91 -13.99 2.35
N THR A 184 -15.44 -14.04 1.10
CA THR A 184 -14.74 -15.18 0.51
C THR A 184 -13.41 -14.73 -0.08
N LEU A 185 -12.33 -15.39 0.34
CA LEU A 185 -11.02 -15.14 -0.23
C LEU A 185 -10.93 -15.66 -1.68
N PRO A 186 -10.20 -14.97 -2.57
CA PRO A 186 -9.87 -15.48 -3.89
C PRO A 186 -9.23 -16.87 -3.81
N PRO A 187 -9.53 -17.80 -4.75
CA PRO A 187 -8.99 -19.17 -4.71
C PRO A 187 -7.45 -19.24 -4.70
N ALA A 188 -6.78 -18.21 -5.22
CA ALA A 188 -5.31 -18.12 -5.19
C ALA A 188 -4.74 -17.90 -3.78
N LEU A 189 -5.54 -17.35 -2.85
CA LEU A 189 -5.18 -17.10 -1.46
C LEU A 189 -5.83 -18.11 -0.50
N ALA A 190 -7.09 -18.48 -0.72
CA ALA A 190 -7.84 -19.33 0.21
C ALA A 190 -7.11 -20.67 0.49
N GLY A 191 -6.92 -20.99 1.77
CA GLY A 191 -6.27 -22.24 2.21
C GLY A 191 -4.79 -22.36 1.87
N THR A 192 -4.10 -21.25 1.60
CA THR A 192 -2.67 -21.25 1.24
C THR A 192 -1.78 -20.84 2.41
N THR A 193 -0.53 -21.31 2.42
CA THR A 193 0.48 -20.90 3.39
C THR A 193 1.72 -20.39 2.67
N TRP A 194 2.26 -19.29 3.16
CA TRP A 194 3.37 -18.56 2.60
C TRP A 194 4.42 -18.30 3.67
N GLN A 195 5.68 -18.25 3.25
CA GLN A 195 6.83 -17.91 4.08
C GLN A 195 7.47 -16.65 3.54
N LEU A 196 7.87 -15.73 4.41
CA LEU A 196 8.51 -14.49 4.01
C LEU A 196 9.80 -14.76 3.22
N ALA A 197 9.94 -14.14 2.06
CA ALA A 197 11.11 -14.23 1.19
C ALA A 197 11.90 -12.91 1.15
N SER A 198 11.21 -11.77 1.07
CA SER A 198 11.80 -10.43 1.10
C SER A 198 10.87 -9.39 1.72
N MET A 199 11.44 -8.36 2.37
CA MET A 199 10.71 -7.16 2.79
C MET A 199 11.45 -5.92 2.31
N ARG A 200 10.73 -4.94 1.76
CA ARG A 200 11.33 -3.69 1.32
C ARG A 200 11.85 -2.91 2.52
N GLY A 201 13.16 -2.61 2.55
CA GLY A 201 13.80 -1.79 3.58
C GLY A 201 13.79 -2.40 4.97
N ALA A 202 13.69 -3.73 5.10
CA ALA A 202 13.72 -4.44 6.37
C ALA A 202 14.36 -5.83 6.20
N PRO A 203 14.99 -6.39 7.25
CA PRO A 203 15.52 -7.75 7.21
C PRO A 203 14.39 -8.78 7.13
N THR A 204 14.70 -9.99 6.64
CA THR A 204 13.74 -11.12 6.55
C THR A 204 13.94 -12.16 7.64
N ALA A 205 15.04 -12.04 8.38
CA ALA A 205 15.41 -12.89 9.50
C ALA A 205 16.18 -12.04 10.52
N ALA A 206 16.11 -12.44 11.78
CA ALA A 206 16.81 -11.79 12.88
C ALA A 206 17.40 -12.85 13.81
N ALA A 207 18.52 -12.56 14.44
CA ALA A 207 19.10 -13.46 15.43
C ALA A 207 18.10 -13.65 16.59
N GLY A 208 17.87 -14.91 16.97
CA GLY A 208 16.91 -15.24 18.03
C GLY A 208 15.43 -15.18 17.63
N ALA A 209 15.12 -15.07 16.32
CA ALA A 209 13.80 -15.47 15.83
C ALA A 209 13.57 -16.96 16.14
N ARG A 210 12.39 -17.30 16.66
CA ARG A 210 12.05 -18.66 17.10
C ARG A 210 11.59 -19.55 15.95
N ALA A 211 11.01 -18.93 14.92
CA ALA A 211 10.55 -19.59 13.72
C ALA A 211 10.55 -18.60 12.55
N PRO A 212 10.53 -19.10 11.31
CA PRO A 212 10.44 -18.23 10.14
C PRO A 212 9.13 -17.44 10.14
N VAL A 213 9.13 -16.28 9.50
CA VAL A 213 7.90 -15.49 9.32
C VAL A 213 6.99 -16.19 8.31
N THR A 214 5.77 -16.48 8.70
CA THR A 214 4.77 -17.21 7.90
C THR A 214 3.45 -16.47 7.83
N MET A 215 2.68 -16.74 6.78
CA MET A 215 1.37 -16.19 6.53
C MET A 215 0.48 -17.28 5.93
N ALA A 216 -0.50 -17.73 6.70
CA ALA A 216 -1.49 -18.71 6.31
C ALA A 216 -2.85 -18.04 6.18
N PHE A 217 -3.46 -18.17 5.01
CA PHE A 217 -4.84 -17.81 4.77
C PHE A 217 -5.70 -19.05 5.00
N ASP A 218 -6.75 -18.92 5.82
CA ASP A 218 -7.74 -19.99 5.93
C ASP A 218 -8.65 -20.02 4.69
N ALA A 219 -9.64 -20.92 4.69
CA ALA A 219 -10.64 -20.96 3.63
C ALA A 219 -11.72 -19.87 3.77
N GLY A 220 -11.70 -19.11 4.87
CA GLY A 220 -12.67 -18.08 5.21
C GLY A 220 -12.08 -16.69 5.02
N SER A 221 -12.04 -15.90 6.09
CA SER A 221 -11.60 -14.49 6.11
C SER A 221 -10.55 -14.22 7.18
N ARG A 222 -9.67 -15.20 7.44
CA ARG A 222 -8.60 -15.07 8.45
C ARG A 222 -7.23 -15.29 7.82
N VAL A 223 -6.28 -14.47 8.28
CA VAL A 223 -4.86 -14.69 8.09
C VAL A 223 -4.19 -14.88 9.45
N SER A 224 -3.30 -15.86 9.56
CA SER A 224 -2.53 -16.14 10.78
C SER A 224 -1.13 -16.63 10.45
N GLY A 225 -0.25 -16.66 11.44
CA GLY A 225 1.09 -17.20 11.25
C GLY A 225 2.05 -16.82 12.35
N MET A 226 3.33 -16.93 12.03
CA MET A 226 4.44 -16.55 12.89
C MET A 226 5.06 -15.24 12.39
N SER A 227 5.34 -14.30 13.28
CA SER A 227 6.00 -13.02 12.96
C SER A 227 7.46 -12.96 13.42
N GLY A 228 8.08 -14.12 13.62
CA GLY A 228 9.47 -14.27 14.08
C GLY A 228 9.57 -14.64 15.56
N VAL A 229 8.83 -13.96 16.43
CA VAL A 229 8.78 -14.23 17.88
C VAL A 229 7.40 -14.71 18.31
N ASN A 230 6.36 -13.98 17.90
CA ASN A 230 5.00 -14.26 18.30
C ASN A 230 4.16 -14.90 17.19
N ARG A 231 3.07 -15.51 17.62
CA ARG A 231 1.98 -15.91 16.73
C ARG A 231 1.06 -14.71 16.57
N TYR A 232 0.56 -14.52 15.34
CA TYR A 232 -0.39 -13.46 15.04
C TYR A 232 -1.64 -14.02 14.35
N GLY A 233 -2.73 -13.24 14.42
CA GLY A 233 -3.94 -13.46 13.65
C GLY A 233 -4.66 -12.15 13.36
N ALA A 234 -5.23 -12.04 12.15
CA ALA A 234 -6.01 -10.89 11.70
C ALA A 234 -7.20 -11.36 10.84
N ARG A 235 -8.23 -10.51 10.73
CA ARG A 235 -9.23 -10.67 9.67
C ARG A 235 -8.65 -10.15 8.36
N VAL A 236 -9.08 -10.76 7.27
CA VAL A 236 -8.70 -10.37 5.92
C VAL A 236 -9.91 -10.39 5.01
N ASP A 237 -10.07 -9.31 4.27
CA ASP A 237 -11.00 -9.18 3.17
C ASP A 237 -10.17 -9.01 1.89
N ALA A 238 -10.49 -9.74 0.84
CA ALA A 238 -9.76 -9.65 -0.42
C ALA A 238 -10.69 -9.83 -1.61
N GLY A 239 -10.40 -9.09 -2.67
CA GLY A 239 -10.92 -9.33 -4.00
C GLY A 239 -9.80 -9.77 -4.95
N PRO A 240 -10.04 -9.76 -6.27
CA PRO A 240 -9.05 -10.21 -7.26
C PRO A 240 -7.72 -9.44 -7.21
N ASP A 241 -7.76 -8.14 -6.91
CA ASP A 241 -6.60 -7.25 -7.00
C ASP A 241 -6.37 -6.39 -5.75
N TRP A 242 -7.27 -6.45 -4.77
CA TRP A 242 -7.18 -5.70 -3.52
C TRP A 242 -7.17 -6.63 -2.31
N LEU A 243 -6.54 -6.17 -1.25
CA LEU A 243 -6.42 -6.84 0.04
C LEU A 243 -6.64 -5.79 1.14
N HIS A 244 -7.40 -6.15 2.17
CA HIS A 244 -7.47 -5.39 3.40
C HIS A 244 -7.24 -6.34 4.57
N VAL A 245 -6.23 -6.04 5.39
CA VAL A 245 -5.95 -6.82 6.61
C VAL A 245 -6.24 -5.94 7.81
N SER A 246 -7.09 -6.45 8.72
CA SER A 246 -7.40 -5.75 9.96
C SER A 246 -6.17 -5.63 10.86
N ALA A 247 -6.29 -4.86 11.94
CA ALA A 247 -5.27 -4.86 12.99
C ALA A 247 -4.95 -6.30 13.43
N ALA A 248 -3.66 -6.63 13.42
CA ALA A 248 -3.19 -7.96 13.79
C ALA A 248 -3.14 -8.08 15.31
N LEU A 249 -3.76 -9.13 15.84
CA LEU A 249 -3.63 -9.54 17.23
C LEU A 249 -2.39 -10.43 17.33
N SER A 250 -1.45 -10.07 18.19
CA SER A 250 -0.22 -10.83 18.44
C SER A 250 -0.12 -11.19 19.92
N THR A 251 0.48 -12.34 20.23
CA THR A 251 0.88 -12.65 21.60
C THR A 251 1.97 -11.67 22.06
N ARG A 252 2.05 -11.34 23.35
CA ARG A 252 3.07 -10.40 23.88
C ARG A 252 4.22 -11.12 24.56
N MET A 253 4.82 -12.12 23.91
CA MET A 253 6.07 -12.69 24.43
C MET A 253 7.22 -11.74 24.14
N ALA A 254 8.08 -11.54 25.13
CA ALA A 254 9.34 -10.84 24.93
C ALA A 254 10.31 -11.73 24.13
N GLY A 255 11.06 -11.11 23.24
CA GLY A 255 12.15 -11.71 22.49
C GLY A 255 13.33 -10.74 22.36
N PRO A 256 14.43 -11.17 21.73
CA PRO A 256 15.55 -10.28 21.43
C PRO A 256 15.09 -9.05 20.63
N PRO A 257 15.70 -7.87 20.84
CA PRO A 257 15.29 -6.63 20.19
C PRO A 257 15.17 -6.74 18.66
N GLU A 258 16.16 -7.35 17.99
CA GLU A 258 16.16 -7.54 16.54
C GLU A 258 14.97 -8.39 16.04
N ALA A 259 14.60 -9.43 16.79
CA ALA A 259 13.48 -10.28 16.43
C ALA A 259 12.12 -9.58 16.65
N MET A 260 12.05 -8.68 17.64
CA MET A 260 10.88 -7.82 17.85
C MET A 260 10.76 -6.71 16.80
N GLU A 261 11.88 -6.18 16.31
CA GLU A 261 11.92 -5.24 15.19
C GLU A 261 11.46 -5.90 13.89
N LEU A 262 11.90 -7.13 13.61
CA LEU A 262 11.42 -7.96 12.50
C LEU A 262 9.89 -8.13 12.56
N GLU A 263 9.37 -8.52 13.73
CA GLU A 263 7.93 -8.66 13.96
C GLU A 263 7.16 -7.37 13.68
N SER A 264 7.61 -6.25 14.25
CA SER A 264 6.97 -4.94 14.07
C SER A 264 7.00 -4.49 12.61
N ALA A 265 8.13 -4.71 11.94
CA ALA A 265 8.31 -4.40 10.52
C ALA A 265 7.38 -5.23 9.62
N PHE A 266 7.17 -6.51 9.95
CA PHE A 266 6.27 -7.39 9.24
C PHE A 266 4.80 -7.02 9.46
N LEU A 267 4.36 -6.91 10.72
CA LEU A 267 2.95 -6.63 11.05
C LEU A 267 2.49 -5.26 10.56
N SER A 268 3.35 -4.24 10.62
CA SER A 268 3.04 -2.90 10.08
C SER A 268 2.88 -2.90 8.56
N ARG A 269 3.70 -3.66 7.83
CA ARG A 269 3.55 -3.81 6.38
C ARG A 269 2.32 -4.63 6.01
N LEU A 270 2.02 -5.69 6.77
CA LEU A 270 0.81 -6.48 6.57
C LEU A 270 -0.46 -5.63 6.71
N GLN A 271 -0.53 -4.76 7.72
CA GLN A 271 -1.66 -3.85 7.92
C GLN A 271 -1.77 -2.77 6.84
N ARG A 272 -0.64 -2.37 6.24
CA ARG A 272 -0.61 -1.40 5.12
C ARG A 272 -0.92 -2.02 3.77
N ALA A 273 -0.97 -3.35 3.67
CA ALA A 273 -1.22 -4.02 2.41
C ALA A 273 -2.62 -3.65 1.89
N GLY A 274 -2.64 -3.18 0.64
CA GLY A 274 -3.82 -2.77 -0.10
C GLY A 274 -4.07 -3.61 -1.35
N GLY A 275 -3.04 -4.27 -1.86
CA GLY A 275 -3.11 -5.09 -3.07
C GLY A 275 -2.24 -6.33 -2.98
N TRP A 276 -2.52 -7.30 -3.84
CA TRP A 276 -1.79 -8.56 -3.90
C TRP A 276 -1.68 -9.10 -5.33
N ARG A 277 -0.61 -9.87 -5.58
CA ARG A 277 -0.38 -10.61 -6.82
C ARG A 277 0.21 -11.97 -6.50
N VAL A 278 -0.27 -13.02 -7.14
CA VAL A 278 0.34 -14.35 -7.08
C VAL A 278 0.90 -14.70 -8.45
N ASP A 279 2.20 -14.99 -8.49
CA ASP A 279 2.91 -15.45 -9.68
C ASP A 279 3.60 -16.78 -9.35
N GLY A 280 2.96 -17.88 -9.72
CA GLY A 280 3.45 -19.24 -9.41
C GLY A 280 3.55 -19.49 -7.90
N ASP A 281 4.78 -19.57 -7.41
CA ASP A 281 5.10 -19.80 -6.00
C ASP A 281 5.38 -18.51 -5.22
N ARG A 282 5.18 -17.33 -5.81
CA ARG A 282 5.42 -16.04 -5.16
C ARG A 282 4.13 -15.27 -4.94
N LEU A 283 3.94 -14.79 -3.71
CA LEU A 283 2.92 -13.82 -3.33
C LEU A 283 3.61 -12.47 -3.10
N ARG A 284 3.16 -11.44 -3.83
CA ARG A 284 3.63 -10.06 -3.68
C ARG A 284 2.52 -9.23 -3.07
N LEU A 285 2.84 -8.46 -2.03
CA LEU A 285 1.90 -7.53 -1.39
C LEU A 285 2.31 -6.10 -1.69
N PHE A 286 1.32 -5.24 -1.94
CA PHE A 286 1.50 -3.84 -2.30
C PHE A 286 0.73 -2.94 -1.35
N ASP A 287 1.18 -1.71 -1.13
CA ASP A 287 0.41 -0.71 -0.40
C ASP A 287 -0.66 -0.04 -1.28
N ALA A 288 -1.39 0.92 -0.70
CA ALA A 288 -2.41 1.69 -1.39
C ALA A 288 -1.90 2.53 -2.58
N LYS A 289 -0.59 2.71 -2.74
CA LYS A 289 0.05 3.43 -3.85
C LYS A 289 0.68 2.48 -4.87
N GLY A 290 0.52 1.18 -4.69
CA GLY A 290 1.13 0.16 -5.55
C GLY A 290 2.61 -0.10 -5.26
N LEU A 291 3.14 0.38 -4.13
CA LEU A 291 4.51 0.08 -3.73
C LEU A 291 4.60 -1.34 -3.17
N GLU A 292 5.45 -2.18 -3.77
CA GLU A 292 5.71 -3.54 -3.25
C GLU A 292 6.28 -3.48 -1.81
N LEU A 293 5.57 -4.08 -0.86
CA LEU A 293 5.93 -4.09 0.56
C LEU A 293 6.78 -5.31 0.92
N MET A 294 6.38 -6.47 0.41
CA MET A 294 7.01 -7.76 0.71
C MET A 294 6.69 -8.80 -0.36
N VAL A 295 7.59 -9.77 -0.48
CA VAL A 295 7.41 -10.99 -1.27
C VAL A 295 7.47 -12.18 -0.34
N LEU A 296 6.51 -13.10 -0.50
CA LEU A 296 6.46 -14.37 0.19
C LEU A 296 6.54 -15.51 -0.84
N ARG A 297 7.10 -16.64 -0.44
CA ARG A 297 7.13 -17.88 -1.21
C ARG A 297 6.13 -18.87 -0.66
N ARG A 298 5.56 -19.71 -1.52
CA ARG A 298 4.64 -20.77 -1.10
C ARG A 298 5.37 -21.70 -0.13
N ALA A 299 4.80 -21.91 1.05
CA ALA A 299 5.36 -22.84 2.01
C ALA A 299 5.13 -24.28 1.53
N ALA A 300 6.11 -25.16 1.74
CA ALA A 300 5.92 -26.58 1.48
C ALA A 300 4.81 -27.12 2.41
N PRO A 301 3.91 -27.98 1.91
CA PRO A 301 2.89 -28.62 2.73
C PRO A 301 3.57 -29.35 3.91
N GLY A 302 3.13 -29.06 5.14
CA GLY A 302 3.70 -29.63 6.38
C GLY A 302 4.70 -28.73 7.14
N SER A 303 4.94 -27.50 6.69
CA SER A 303 5.69 -26.51 7.49
C SER A 303 4.84 -26.08 8.70
N PRO A 304 5.32 -26.17 9.96
CA PRO A 304 4.51 -25.83 11.12
C PRO A 304 4.19 -24.34 11.14
N SER A 305 2.88 -24.03 11.24
CA SER A 305 2.35 -22.70 11.52
C SER A 305 2.67 -22.22 12.92
#